data_AF-A0A8H4ZBQ3-F1
#
_entry.id   AF-A0A8H4ZBQ3-F1
#
_cell.length_a   1.000
_cell.length_b   1.000
_cell.length_c   1.000
_cell.angle_alpha   90.00
_cell.angle_beta   90.00
_cell.angle_gamma   90.00
#
_symmetry.space_group_name_H-M   'P 1'
#
loop_
_entity.id
_entity.type
_entity.pdbx_description
1 polymer ?
#
loop_
_entity_poly.entity_id
_entity_poly.type
_entity_poly.pdbx_seq_one_letter_code
_entity_poly.pdbx_strand_id
1 'polypeptide(L)'
;MQDLTYDDITKYVVSKFEAKSQFARFQKLHPEFAGALSHSIAHKASGVFLWVTIVVASLLAGMMAGDRVEDLENRLNLLPSETDDLYGRMVETINPLYREHAAQLFRLVSACREPPSLRILWYADEVKFLDRAIGEDPSAVPLEEVMGRLEDMRLRIVSRCRGLLEVQRALDEQHSAKPDGGYVAYLHRTFAEFLRRPDTQQRLDSCLTTPYDSSIRISAAYTSLAKLWMRPDTAGETMSLRFQLHLDQSLDHAGDALPFSRFDVVQLLDHLRQTYASFCHYKHKINRFRYVHGASKNKLIDIEMDNYRSDPNEENFSAWRLCFVLENTLEQR
;
A
#
# COMPACT_ATOMS: atom_id res chain seq x y z
N MET A 1 8.62 -1.59 -34.04
CA MET A 1 8.16 -1.25 -32.67
C MET A 1 9.34 -0.97 -31.73
N GLN A 2 10.50 -1.64 -31.89
CA GLN A 2 11.74 -1.29 -31.17
C GLN A 2 12.37 0.05 -31.60
N ASP A 3 12.25 0.45 -32.88
CA ASP A 3 12.80 1.73 -33.35
C ASP A 3 12.11 2.95 -32.73
N LEU A 4 10.80 2.84 -32.47
CA LEU A 4 10.02 3.91 -31.81
C LEU A 4 10.49 4.13 -30.37
N THR A 5 10.89 3.07 -29.66
CA THR A 5 11.45 3.19 -28.32
C THR A 5 12.89 3.72 -28.31
N TYR A 6 13.68 3.46 -29.36
CA TYR A 6 15.09 3.89 -29.40
C TYR A 6 15.23 5.42 -29.43
N ASP A 7 14.50 6.08 -30.33
CA ASP A 7 14.53 7.53 -30.46
C ASP A 7 13.98 8.23 -29.22
N ASP A 8 12.89 7.70 -28.65
CA ASP A 8 12.28 8.26 -27.44
C ASP A 8 13.19 8.11 -26.22
N ILE A 9 13.87 6.96 -26.08
CA ILE A 9 14.88 6.74 -25.05
C ILE A 9 16.06 7.69 -25.24
N THR A 10 16.57 7.84 -26.47
CA THR A 10 17.69 8.73 -26.76
C THR A 10 17.36 10.16 -26.40
N LYS A 11 16.19 10.66 -26.80
CA LYS A 11 15.68 12.00 -26.45
C LYS A 11 15.54 12.18 -24.94
N TYR A 12 15.02 11.17 -24.24
CA TYR A 12 14.89 11.20 -22.78
C TYR A 12 16.24 11.28 -22.08
N VAL A 13 17.21 10.46 -22.48
CA VAL A 13 18.56 10.46 -21.90
C VAL A 13 19.24 11.80 -22.09
N VAL A 14 19.20 12.34 -23.32
CA VAL A 14 19.76 13.67 -23.65
C VAL A 14 19.10 14.74 -22.78
N SER A 15 17.77 14.78 -22.71
CA SER A 15 17.02 15.72 -21.87
C SER A 15 17.44 15.66 -20.39
N LYS A 16 17.61 14.46 -19.82
CA LYS A 16 17.99 14.30 -18.42
C LYS A 16 19.43 14.72 -18.14
N PHE A 17 20.33 14.45 -19.07
CA PHE A 17 21.72 14.84 -18.97
C PHE A 17 21.91 16.35 -19.14
N GLU A 18 21.28 16.97 -20.14
CA GLU A 18 21.33 18.42 -20.37
C GLU A 18 20.74 19.22 -19.20
N ALA A 19 19.76 18.67 -18.49
CA ALA A 19 19.18 19.29 -17.30
C ALA A 19 20.15 19.37 -16.10
N LYS A 20 21.36 18.77 -16.17
CA LYS A 20 22.32 18.70 -15.06
C LYS A 20 23.64 19.39 -15.43
N SER A 21 24.03 20.39 -14.63
CA SER A 21 25.27 21.16 -14.84
C SER A 21 26.54 20.30 -14.79
N GLN A 22 26.49 19.18 -14.07
CA GLN A 22 27.60 18.23 -13.97
C GLN A 22 27.88 17.53 -15.30
N PHE A 23 26.82 17.19 -16.04
CA PHE A 23 26.96 16.60 -17.37
C PHE A 23 27.58 17.60 -18.36
N ALA A 24 27.15 18.87 -18.32
CA ALA A 24 27.73 19.91 -19.18
C ALA A 24 29.24 20.10 -18.93
N ARG A 25 29.70 20.01 -17.67
CA ARG A 25 31.14 20.00 -17.35
C ARG A 25 31.84 18.76 -17.90
N PHE A 26 31.24 17.59 -17.67
CA PHE A 26 31.79 16.31 -18.10
C PHE A 26 31.88 16.19 -19.64
N GLN A 27 30.85 16.63 -20.37
CA GLN A 27 30.81 16.66 -21.83
C GLN A 27 31.93 17.51 -22.45
N LYS A 28 32.32 18.61 -21.80
CA LYS A 28 33.47 19.43 -22.24
C LYS A 28 34.81 18.70 -22.06
N LEU A 29 34.92 17.87 -21.02
CA LEU A 29 36.14 17.11 -20.71
C LEU A 29 36.23 15.82 -21.54
N HIS A 30 35.09 15.20 -21.86
CA HIS A 30 35.00 13.90 -22.54
C HIS A 30 33.94 13.91 -23.65
N PRO A 31 34.14 14.68 -24.74
CA PRO A 31 33.12 14.89 -25.78
C PRO A 31 32.77 13.61 -26.55
N GLU A 32 33.76 12.76 -26.84
CA GLU A 32 33.55 11.50 -27.57
C GLU A 32 32.66 10.53 -26.78
N PHE A 33 33.00 10.30 -25.50
CA PHE A 33 32.23 9.43 -24.63
C PHE A 33 30.81 9.97 -24.41
N ALA A 34 30.67 11.26 -24.12
CA ALA A 34 29.36 11.88 -23.89
C ALA A 34 28.46 11.83 -25.14
N GLY A 35 29.02 11.95 -26.35
CA GLY A 35 28.27 11.85 -27.61
C GLY A 35 27.77 10.44 -27.91
N ALA A 36 28.53 9.42 -27.53
CA ALA A 36 28.15 8.02 -27.70
C ALA A 36 27.23 7.49 -26.59
N LEU A 37 27.26 8.10 -25.39
CA LEU A 37 26.61 7.57 -24.19
C LEU A 37 25.10 7.39 -24.34
N SER A 38 24.39 8.35 -24.94
CA SER A 38 22.94 8.27 -25.16
C SER A 38 22.55 7.08 -26.04
N HIS A 39 23.30 6.86 -27.13
CA HIS A 39 23.10 5.76 -28.05
C HIS A 39 23.44 4.41 -27.42
N SER A 40 24.51 4.34 -26.63
CA SER A 40 24.89 3.13 -25.87
C SER A 40 23.82 2.74 -24.85
N ILE A 41 23.25 3.73 -24.14
CA ILE A 41 22.15 3.50 -23.21
C ILE A 41 20.90 3.03 -23.97
N ALA A 42 20.53 3.71 -25.06
CA ALA A 42 19.35 3.36 -25.85
C ALA A 42 19.43 1.94 -26.43
N HIS A 43 20.59 1.57 -26.95
CA HIS A 43 20.83 0.23 -27.48
C HIS A 43 20.73 -0.84 -26.40
N LYS A 44 21.41 -0.62 -25.26
CA LYS A 44 21.46 -1.61 -24.17
C LYS A 44 20.13 -1.75 -23.42
N ALA A 45 19.31 -0.69 -23.41
CA ALA A 45 17.98 -0.71 -22.81
C ALA A 45 17.02 -1.70 -23.46
N SER A 46 17.23 -2.10 -24.72
CA SER A 46 16.35 -3.01 -25.46
C SER A 46 14.86 -2.63 -25.39
N GLY A 47 14.56 -1.32 -25.35
CA GLY A 47 13.20 -0.77 -25.22
C GLY A 47 12.66 -0.63 -23.79
N VAL A 48 13.43 -1.00 -22.76
CA VAL A 48 13.00 -0.92 -21.35
C VAL A 48 13.30 0.46 -20.76
N PHE A 49 12.29 1.34 -20.72
CA PHE A 49 12.43 2.72 -20.19
C PHE A 49 12.82 2.80 -18.70
N LEU A 50 12.44 1.79 -17.91
CA LEU A 50 12.86 1.69 -16.52
C LEU A 50 14.39 1.54 -16.39
N TRP A 51 14.97 0.66 -17.21
CA TRP A 51 16.42 0.44 -17.27
C TRP A 51 17.15 1.76 -17.57
N VAL A 52 16.64 2.52 -18.53
CA VAL A 52 17.16 3.84 -18.89
C VAL A 52 17.15 4.78 -17.70
N THR A 53 16.02 4.86 -16.98
CA THR A 53 15.89 5.75 -15.82
C THR A 53 16.91 5.42 -14.72
N ILE A 54 17.12 4.14 -14.43
CA ILE A 54 18.08 3.68 -13.42
C ILE A 54 19.52 3.94 -13.85
N VAL A 55 19.84 3.66 -15.11
CA VAL A 55 21.18 3.87 -15.67
C VAL A 55 21.54 5.35 -15.67
N VAL A 56 20.64 6.21 -16.16
CA VAL A 56 20.82 7.67 -16.18
C VAL A 56 21.04 8.20 -14.76
N ALA A 57 20.24 7.75 -13.78
CA ALA A 57 20.42 8.16 -12.39
C ALA A 57 21.76 7.68 -11.81
N SER A 58 22.18 6.44 -12.09
CA SER A 58 23.47 5.88 -11.64
C SER A 58 24.66 6.61 -12.25
N LEU A 59 24.61 6.93 -13.55
CA LEU A 59 25.67 7.65 -14.25
C LEU A 59 25.78 9.10 -13.76
N LEU A 60 24.65 9.79 -13.57
CA LEU A 60 24.64 11.14 -12.99
C LEU A 60 25.21 11.14 -11.56
N ALA A 61 24.90 10.12 -10.75
CA ALA A 61 25.48 9.97 -9.42
C ALA A 61 27.01 9.75 -9.48
N GLY A 62 27.50 8.93 -10.41
CA GLY A 62 28.94 8.74 -10.62
C GLY A 62 29.65 10.01 -11.07
N MET A 63 29.06 10.76 -12.02
CA MET A 63 29.59 12.05 -12.46
C MET A 63 29.66 13.07 -11.32
N MET A 64 28.66 13.08 -10.41
CA MET A 64 28.69 13.91 -9.20
C MET A 64 29.78 13.47 -8.22
N ALA A 65 30.08 12.18 -8.15
CA ALA A 65 31.15 11.63 -7.31
C ALA A 65 32.56 11.84 -7.89
N GLY A 66 32.67 12.28 -9.15
CA GLY A 66 33.96 12.49 -9.82
C GLY A 66 34.53 11.23 -10.46
N ASP A 67 33.69 10.24 -10.74
CA ASP A 67 34.06 9.00 -11.43
C ASP A 67 34.73 9.26 -12.78
N ARG A 68 35.74 8.46 -13.13
CA ARG A 68 36.41 8.52 -14.42
C ARG A 68 35.53 7.91 -15.51
N VAL A 69 35.91 8.08 -16.78
CA VAL A 69 35.20 7.48 -17.91
C VAL A 69 35.11 5.96 -17.75
N GLU A 70 36.22 5.32 -17.35
CA GLU A 70 36.27 3.87 -17.16
C GLU A 70 35.34 3.40 -16.02
N ASP A 71 35.18 4.20 -14.97
CA ASP A 71 34.27 3.91 -13.87
C ASP A 71 32.81 4.00 -14.32
N LEU A 72 32.47 5.01 -15.14
CA LEU A 72 31.13 5.18 -15.71
C LEU A 72 30.81 4.08 -16.74
N GLU A 73 31.78 3.68 -17.56
CA GLU A 73 31.66 2.51 -18.44
C GLU A 73 31.43 1.24 -17.64
N ASN A 74 32.20 1.03 -16.58
CA ASN A 74 32.01 -0.12 -15.70
C ASN A 74 30.63 -0.09 -15.05
N ARG A 75 30.11 1.05 -14.60
CA ARG A 75 28.74 1.18 -14.09
C ARG A 75 27.71 0.79 -15.15
N LEU A 76 27.86 1.27 -16.38
CA LEU A 76 26.98 0.95 -17.49
C LEU A 76 27.04 -0.55 -17.84
N ASN A 77 28.24 -1.14 -17.83
CA ASN A 77 28.51 -2.53 -18.14
C ASN A 77 28.00 -3.48 -17.07
N LEU A 78 28.14 -3.10 -15.81
CA LEU A 78 27.62 -3.84 -14.69
C LEU A 78 26.10 -3.95 -14.83
N LEU A 79 25.35 -2.91 -15.19
CA LEU A 79 23.89 -2.99 -15.23
C LEU A 79 23.40 -4.07 -16.23
N PRO A 80 22.58 -5.03 -15.78
CA PRO A 80 22.16 -6.18 -16.57
C PRO A 80 21.14 -5.73 -17.62
N SER A 81 21.18 -6.31 -18.82
CA SER A 81 20.25 -6.01 -19.90
C SER A 81 18.86 -6.61 -19.68
N GLU A 82 18.74 -7.67 -18.87
CA GLU A 82 17.47 -8.28 -18.52
C GLU A 82 16.79 -7.55 -17.36
N THR A 83 15.47 -7.34 -17.48
CA THR A 83 14.67 -6.54 -16.55
C THR A 83 14.60 -7.15 -15.16
N ASP A 84 14.58 -8.48 -15.09
CA ASP A 84 14.49 -9.21 -13.83
C ASP A 84 15.81 -9.17 -13.06
N ASP A 85 16.93 -9.28 -13.76
CA ASP A 85 18.26 -9.07 -13.17
C ASP A 85 18.41 -7.63 -12.66
N LEU A 86 17.83 -6.65 -13.35
CA LEU A 86 17.85 -5.25 -12.94
C LEU A 86 17.09 -5.07 -11.62
N TYR A 87 15.87 -5.61 -11.51
CA TYR A 87 15.12 -5.59 -10.25
C TYR A 87 15.87 -6.30 -9.13
N GLY A 88 16.44 -7.47 -9.42
CA GLY A 88 17.27 -8.23 -8.49
C GLY A 88 18.41 -7.39 -7.92
N ARG A 89 19.11 -6.65 -8.78
CA ARG A 89 20.19 -5.74 -8.35
C ARG A 89 19.67 -4.55 -7.58
N MET A 90 18.57 -3.92 -8.00
CA MET A 90 18.00 -2.79 -7.26
C MET A 90 17.67 -3.20 -5.82
N VAL A 91 17.07 -4.37 -5.63
CA VAL A 91 16.79 -4.93 -4.31
C VAL A 91 18.09 -5.21 -3.54
N GLU A 92 19.13 -5.76 -4.17
CA GLU A 92 20.43 -6.01 -3.53
C GLU A 92 21.17 -4.74 -3.09
N THR A 93 21.03 -3.65 -3.84
CA THR A 93 21.63 -2.35 -3.51
C THR A 93 20.92 -1.61 -2.37
N ILE A 94 19.77 -2.10 -1.89
CA ILE A 94 19.14 -1.56 -0.68
C ILE A 94 20.13 -1.70 0.48
N ASN A 95 20.29 -0.63 1.25
CA ASN A 95 21.18 -0.60 2.41
C ASN A 95 20.88 -1.81 3.29
N PRO A 96 21.88 -2.63 3.70
CA PRO A 96 21.66 -3.80 4.55
C PRO A 96 20.79 -3.53 5.79
N LEU A 97 20.91 -2.35 6.40
CA LEU A 97 20.11 -1.92 7.56
C LEU A 97 18.60 -1.81 7.27
N TYR A 98 18.23 -1.68 6.00
CA TYR A 98 16.87 -1.46 5.54
C TYR A 98 16.31 -2.64 4.74
N ARG A 99 17.10 -3.69 4.49
CA ARG A 99 16.67 -4.82 3.62
C ARG A 99 15.45 -5.54 4.16
N GLU A 100 15.45 -5.85 5.45
CA GLU A 100 14.32 -6.50 6.10
C GLU A 100 13.05 -5.65 5.97
N HIS A 101 13.12 -4.37 6.35
CA HIS A 101 11.99 -3.46 6.25
C HIS A 101 11.55 -3.25 4.78
N ALA A 102 12.48 -3.14 3.83
CA ALA A 102 12.11 -3.07 2.42
C ALA A 102 11.36 -4.32 1.96
N ALA A 103 11.78 -5.52 2.38
CA ALA A 103 11.08 -6.76 2.08
C ALA A 103 9.67 -6.75 2.70
N GLN A 104 9.52 -6.29 3.93
CA GLN A 104 8.21 -6.11 4.59
C GLN A 104 7.29 -5.18 3.78
N LEU A 105 7.79 -4.02 3.33
CA LEU A 105 7.01 -3.09 2.51
C LEU A 105 6.61 -3.69 1.16
N PHE A 106 7.51 -4.42 0.49
CA PHE A 106 7.17 -5.12 -0.76
C PHE A 106 6.09 -6.18 -0.52
N ARG A 107 6.15 -6.92 0.59
CA ARG A 107 5.11 -7.90 0.96
C ARG A 107 3.77 -7.23 1.26
N LEU A 108 3.76 -6.13 2.02
CA LEU A 108 2.55 -5.35 2.29
C LEU A 108 1.88 -4.87 1.01
N VAL A 109 2.63 -4.21 0.12
CA VAL A 109 2.07 -3.70 -1.14
C VAL A 109 1.60 -4.84 -2.05
N SER A 110 2.33 -5.95 -2.10
CA SER A 110 1.96 -7.10 -2.94
C SER A 110 0.75 -7.88 -2.44
N ALA A 111 0.47 -7.82 -1.13
CA ALA A 111 -0.71 -8.45 -0.54
C ALA A 111 -2.00 -7.65 -0.82
N CYS A 112 -1.90 -6.34 -1.07
CA CYS A 112 -3.05 -5.51 -1.41
C CYS A 112 -3.55 -5.78 -2.84
N ARG A 113 -4.88 -5.92 -3.02
CA ARG A 113 -5.51 -6.11 -4.34
C ARG A 113 -5.49 -4.85 -5.20
N GLU A 114 -5.60 -3.70 -4.55
CA GLU A 114 -5.51 -2.37 -5.15
C GLU A 114 -4.35 -1.58 -4.53
N PRO A 115 -3.80 -0.57 -5.23
CA PRO A 115 -2.76 0.30 -4.68
C PRO A 115 -3.17 0.86 -3.30
N PRO A 116 -2.47 0.51 -2.21
CA PRO A 116 -2.85 0.96 -0.88
C PRO A 116 -2.53 2.44 -0.70
N SER A 117 -3.32 3.13 0.12
CA SER A 117 -2.98 4.50 0.51
C SER A 117 -1.77 4.54 1.46
N LEU A 118 -1.10 5.70 1.55
CA LEU A 118 -0.06 5.90 2.56
C LEU A 118 -0.58 5.64 3.97
N ARG A 119 -1.82 6.03 4.27
CA ARG A 119 -2.43 5.78 5.57
C ARG A 119 -2.60 4.29 5.86
N ILE A 120 -3.06 3.49 4.90
CA ILE A 120 -3.16 2.02 5.05
C ILE A 120 -1.78 1.44 5.34
N LEU A 121 -0.78 1.77 4.52
CA LEU A 121 0.56 1.23 4.69
C LEU A 121 1.18 1.64 6.00
N TRP A 122 0.99 2.89 6.44
CA TRP A 122 1.50 3.35 7.72
C TRP A 122 0.93 2.50 8.87
N TYR A 123 -0.39 2.28 8.91
CA TYR A 123 -0.99 1.44 9.95
C TYR A 123 -0.51 -0.02 9.90
N ALA A 124 -0.30 -0.58 8.71
CA ALA A 124 0.16 -1.96 8.55
C ALA A 124 1.66 -2.15 8.86
N ASP A 125 2.46 -1.11 8.61
CA ASP A 125 3.91 -1.06 8.85
C ASP A 125 4.27 -0.93 10.34
N GLU A 126 3.35 -0.42 11.16
CA GLU A 126 3.60 -0.23 12.59
C GLU A 126 4.02 -1.53 13.29
N VAL A 127 5.00 -1.42 14.20
CA VAL A 127 5.50 -2.55 14.99
C VAL A 127 4.39 -3.14 15.86
N LYS A 128 3.58 -2.27 16.48
CA LYS A 128 2.43 -2.63 17.31
C LYS A 128 1.11 -2.42 16.57
N PHE A 129 1.03 -2.87 15.32
CA PHE A 129 -0.12 -2.68 14.44
C PHE A 129 -1.45 -3.13 15.09
N LEU A 130 -1.46 -4.27 15.78
CA LEU A 130 -2.67 -4.83 16.40
C LEU A 130 -3.14 -4.00 17.60
N ASP A 131 -2.23 -3.67 18.52
CA ASP A 131 -2.52 -2.81 19.67
C ASP A 131 -3.08 -1.46 19.21
N ARG A 132 -2.52 -0.90 18.13
CA ARG A 132 -2.98 0.37 17.57
C ARG A 132 -4.38 0.24 16.97
N ALA A 133 -4.64 -0.80 16.17
CA ALA A 133 -5.96 -1.02 15.58
C ALA A 133 -7.06 -1.18 16.63
N ILE A 134 -6.75 -1.84 17.75
CA ILE A 134 -7.68 -2.08 18.85
C ILE A 134 -7.81 -0.84 19.76
N GLY A 135 -6.69 -0.28 20.21
CA GLY A 135 -6.63 0.72 21.27
C GLY A 135 -6.76 2.17 20.84
N GLU A 136 -6.42 2.51 19.60
CA GLU A 136 -6.51 3.89 19.09
C GLU A 136 -7.94 4.20 18.63
N ASP A 137 -8.41 5.43 18.86
CA ASP A 137 -9.52 6.03 18.10
C ASP A 137 -8.93 6.92 17.00
N PRO A 138 -8.91 6.47 15.74
CA PRO A 138 -8.32 7.24 14.63
C PRO A 138 -9.01 8.58 14.39
N SER A 139 -10.26 8.74 14.85
CA SER A 139 -11.01 9.99 14.73
C SER A 139 -10.64 11.03 15.80
N ALA A 140 -9.92 10.61 16.85
CA ALA A 140 -9.39 11.48 17.89
C ALA A 140 -7.95 11.93 17.63
N VAL A 141 -7.28 11.36 16.61
CA VAL A 141 -5.91 11.73 16.25
C VAL A 141 -5.89 13.11 15.58
N PRO A 142 -5.10 14.08 16.08
CA PRO A 142 -5.00 15.40 15.48
C PRO A 142 -4.50 15.35 14.03
N LEU A 143 -5.01 16.26 13.18
CA LEU A 143 -4.62 16.32 11.76
C LEU A 143 -3.11 16.48 11.55
N GLU A 144 -2.44 17.28 12.40
CA GLU A 144 -0.99 17.47 12.35
C GLU A 144 -0.23 16.15 12.57
N GLU A 145 -0.67 15.35 13.54
CA GLU A 145 -0.08 14.04 13.80
C GLU A 145 -0.33 13.09 12.62
N VAL A 146 -1.54 13.09 12.05
CA VAL A 146 -1.85 12.33 10.84
C VAL A 146 -0.91 12.73 9.69
N MET A 147 -0.70 14.02 9.44
CA MET A 147 0.20 14.50 8.39
C MET A 147 1.66 14.06 8.65
N GLY A 148 2.11 14.12 9.90
CA GLY A 148 3.43 13.61 10.29
C GLY A 148 3.59 12.11 9.99
N ARG A 149 2.59 11.29 10.35
CA ARG A 149 2.56 9.86 10.05
C ARG A 149 2.65 9.57 8.55
N LEU A 150 1.92 10.34 7.72
CA LEU A 150 1.95 10.19 6.27
C LEU A 150 3.32 10.56 5.67
N GLU A 151 3.93 11.66 6.12
CA GLU A 151 5.26 12.04 5.63
C GLU A 151 6.33 11.03 6.09
N ASP A 152 6.25 10.51 7.32
CA ASP A 152 7.11 9.42 7.79
C ASP A 152 7.01 8.20 6.88
N MET A 153 5.79 7.78 6.51
CA MET A 153 5.58 6.66 5.59
C MET A 153 6.18 6.94 4.21
N ARG A 154 6.00 8.16 3.69
CA ARG A 154 6.57 8.59 2.42
C ARG A 154 8.10 8.52 2.45
N LEU A 155 8.72 9.01 3.53
CA LEU A 155 10.17 8.97 3.72
C LEU A 155 10.69 7.54 3.87
N ARG A 156 9.93 6.63 4.51
CA ARG A 156 10.24 5.20 4.58
C ARG A 156 10.29 4.59 3.18
N ILE A 157 9.26 4.78 2.37
CA ILE A 157 9.20 4.26 0.99
C ILE A 157 10.39 4.77 0.17
N VAL A 158 10.65 6.09 0.20
CA VAL A 158 11.74 6.69 -0.58
C VAL A 158 13.10 6.11 -0.18
N SER A 159 13.36 5.97 1.12
CA SER A 159 14.67 5.53 1.61
C SER A 159 14.89 4.01 1.53
N ARG A 160 13.82 3.20 1.64
CA ARG A 160 13.91 1.73 1.70
C ARG A 160 13.67 1.04 0.37
N CYS A 161 12.83 1.61 -0.50
CA CYS A 161 12.38 0.92 -1.71
C CYS A 161 13.12 1.36 -2.97
N ARG A 162 14.07 2.31 -2.90
CA ARG A 162 14.95 2.71 -4.02
C ARG A 162 14.19 3.08 -5.31
N GLY A 163 13.00 3.66 -5.18
CA GLY A 163 12.14 4.02 -6.32
C GLY A 163 11.44 2.84 -6.99
N LEU A 164 11.50 1.63 -6.42
CA LEU A 164 10.67 0.49 -6.86
C LEU A 164 9.19 0.68 -6.47
N LEU A 165 8.94 1.47 -5.43
CA LEU A 165 7.64 1.96 -5.01
C LEU A 165 7.64 3.49 -5.06
N GLU A 166 6.52 4.05 -5.53
CA GLU A 166 6.28 5.48 -5.61
C GLU A 166 4.93 5.87 -5.02
N VAL A 167 4.85 7.10 -4.50
CA VAL A 167 3.61 7.66 -3.97
C VAL A 167 3.00 8.58 -5.00
N GLN A 168 1.83 8.19 -5.50
CA GLN A 168 1.03 8.97 -6.43
C GLN A 168 0.00 9.79 -5.65
N ARG A 169 0.08 11.11 -5.74
CA ARG A 169 -0.87 12.02 -5.06
C ARG A 169 -2.21 12.00 -5.80
N ALA A 170 -3.30 11.82 -5.06
CA ALA A 170 -4.64 12.03 -5.60
C ALA A 170 -4.91 13.54 -5.75
N LEU A 171 -5.51 13.95 -6.87
CA LEU A 171 -5.86 15.35 -7.14
C LEU A 171 -6.81 15.93 -6.08
N ASP A 172 -7.67 15.07 -5.50
CA ASP A 172 -8.75 15.47 -4.60
C ASP A 172 -8.33 15.59 -3.12
N GLU A 173 -7.11 15.21 -2.76
CA GLU A 173 -6.69 15.13 -1.35
C GLU A 173 -6.26 16.46 -0.73
N GLN A 174 -5.97 17.49 -1.52
CA GLN A 174 -5.40 18.75 -1.02
C GLN A 174 -6.31 19.50 -0.02
N HIS A 175 -7.61 19.16 0.05
CA HIS A 175 -8.58 19.77 0.95
C HIS A 175 -9.39 18.76 1.78
N SER A 176 -8.96 17.49 1.87
CA SER A 176 -9.68 16.48 2.65
C SER A 176 -9.48 16.70 4.16
N ALA A 177 -10.58 16.70 4.93
CA ALA A 177 -10.52 16.68 6.40
C ALA A 177 -9.91 15.39 6.96
N LYS A 178 -9.82 14.32 6.14
CA LYS A 178 -9.24 13.03 6.48
C LYS A 178 -8.30 12.57 5.35
N PRO A 179 -7.09 13.14 5.22
CA PRO A 179 -6.20 12.89 4.07
C PRO A 179 -5.57 11.50 4.11
N ASP A 180 -5.65 10.73 3.02
CA ASP A 180 -5.07 9.38 2.96
C ASP A 180 -3.61 9.34 2.46
N GLY A 181 -3.11 10.47 1.93
CA GLY A 181 -1.70 10.69 1.58
C GLY A 181 -1.31 10.23 0.18
N GLY A 182 -2.28 9.89 -0.67
CA GLY A 182 -2.09 9.30 -1.99
C GLY A 182 -1.91 7.80 -1.93
N TYR A 183 -1.72 7.21 -3.11
CA TYR A 183 -1.64 5.76 -3.30
C TYR A 183 -0.21 5.34 -3.61
N VAL A 184 0.18 4.19 -3.07
CA VAL A 184 1.49 3.60 -3.32
C VAL A 184 1.37 2.60 -4.45
N ALA A 185 2.13 2.85 -5.50
CA ALA A 185 2.17 2.01 -6.69
C ALA A 185 3.60 1.59 -6.97
N TYR A 186 3.74 0.49 -7.71
CA TYR A 186 5.02 0.13 -8.30
C TYR A 186 5.40 1.18 -9.36
N LEU A 187 6.68 1.54 -9.41
CA LEU A 187 7.19 2.41 -10.49
C LEU A 187 6.91 1.79 -11.87
N HIS A 188 6.93 0.45 -11.95
CA HIS A 188 6.63 -0.26 -13.19
C HIS A 188 5.81 -1.53 -12.93
N ARG A 189 4.81 -1.80 -13.77
CA ARG A 189 3.89 -2.94 -13.62
C ARG A 189 4.61 -4.30 -13.57
N THR A 190 5.70 -4.46 -14.33
CA THR A 190 6.44 -5.75 -14.37
C THR A 190 7.24 -6.00 -13.10
N PHE A 191 7.45 -4.98 -12.24
CA PHE A 191 8.02 -5.22 -10.92
C PHE A 191 7.05 -6.02 -10.03
N ALA A 192 5.74 -5.83 -10.18
CA ALA A 192 4.74 -6.65 -9.50
C ALA A 192 4.79 -8.12 -9.94
N GLU A 193 5.15 -8.38 -11.20
CA GLU A 193 5.34 -9.73 -11.74
C GLU A 193 6.63 -10.34 -11.21
N PHE A 194 7.72 -9.57 -11.20
CA PHE A 194 8.99 -9.95 -10.59
C PHE A 194 8.80 -10.38 -9.13
N LEU A 195 8.09 -9.59 -8.32
CA LEU A 195 7.82 -9.91 -6.92
C LEU A 195 7.04 -11.23 -6.75
N ARG A 196 6.14 -11.58 -7.67
CA ARG A 196 5.34 -12.82 -7.59
C ARG A 196 6.12 -14.09 -7.90
N ARG A 197 7.33 -13.99 -8.46
CA ARG A 197 8.12 -15.17 -8.81
C ARG A 197 8.57 -15.94 -7.55
N PRO A 198 8.59 -17.30 -7.56
CA PRO A 198 8.97 -18.10 -6.40
C PRO A 198 10.38 -17.82 -5.87
N ASP A 199 11.34 -17.61 -6.77
CA ASP A 199 12.73 -17.28 -6.42
C ASP A 199 12.84 -15.92 -5.74
N THR A 200 12.05 -14.95 -6.19
CA THR A 200 11.99 -13.61 -5.59
C THR A 200 11.32 -13.65 -4.22
N GLN A 201 10.22 -14.39 -4.07
CA GLN A 201 9.58 -14.62 -2.77
C GLN A 201 10.55 -15.25 -1.78
N GLN A 202 11.29 -16.28 -2.19
CA GLN A 202 12.32 -16.91 -1.35
C GLN A 202 13.43 -15.93 -0.93
N ARG A 203 13.86 -15.04 -1.85
CA ARG A 203 14.84 -13.99 -1.53
C ARG A 203 14.28 -12.99 -0.52
N LEU A 204 13.03 -12.56 -0.67
CA LEU A 204 12.38 -11.68 0.30
C LEU A 204 12.27 -12.36 1.67
N ASP A 205 11.89 -13.64 1.71
CA ASP A 205 11.78 -14.42 2.94
C ASP A 205 13.13 -14.56 3.64
N SER A 206 14.22 -14.74 2.88
CA SER A 206 15.58 -14.75 3.45
C SER A 206 16.01 -13.42 4.09
N CYS A 207 15.34 -12.31 3.75
CA CYS A 207 15.59 -11.01 4.37
C CYS A 207 14.82 -10.80 5.67
N LEU A 208 13.84 -11.65 6.00
CA LEU A 208 12.99 -11.52 7.18
C LEU A 208 13.61 -12.24 8.37
N THR A 209 13.73 -11.57 9.51
CA THR A 209 14.24 -12.20 10.75
C THR A 209 13.15 -12.91 11.54
N THR A 210 11.90 -12.53 11.33
CA THR A 210 10.73 -13.06 12.01
C THR A 210 9.62 -13.40 11.00
N PRO A 211 8.74 -14.36 11.31
CA PRO A 211 7.56 -14.63 10.48
C PRO A 211 6.76 -13.35 10.26
N TYR A 212 6.50 -13.03 9.00
CA TYR A 212 5.83 -11.79 8.61
C TYR A 212 4.54 -12.08 7.84
N ASP A 213 3.41 -11.92 8.53
CA ASP A 213 2.09 -12.03 7.92
C ASP A 213 1.58 -10.64 7.52
N SER A 214 1.58 -10.37 6.22
CA SER A 214 1.06 -9.13 5.66
C SER A 214 -0.47 -9.03 5.77
N SER A 215 -1.19 -10.15 5.69
CA SER A 215 -2.65 -10.17 5.63
C SER A 215 -3.25 -9.68 6.94
N ILE A 216 -2.79 -10.17 8.10
CA ILE A 216 -3.28 -9.67 9.40
C ILE A 216 -2.92 -8.19 9.65
N ARG A 217 -1.76 -7.74 9.19
CA ARG A 217 -1.33 -6.33 9.31
C ARG A 217 -2.22 -5.40 8.49
N ILE A 218 -2.52 -5.79 7.25
CA ILE A 218 -3.41 -5.05 6.36
C ILE A 218 -4.84 -5.09 6.90
N SER A 219 -5.30 -6.23 7.42
CA SER A 219 -6.60 -6.36 8.07
C SER A 219 -6.75 -5.37 9.24
N ALA A 220 -5.74 -5.27 10.10
CA ALA A 220 -5.70 -4.32 11.20
C ALA A 220 -5.67 -2.85 10.75
N ALA A 221 -4.96 -2.55 9.65
CA ALA A 221 -4.97 -1.22 9.05
C ALA A 221 -6.36 -0.82 8.53
N TYR A 222 -7.03 -1.73 7.82
CA TYR A 222 -8.40 -1.52 7.37
C TYR A 222 -9.40 -1.42 8.53
N THR A 223 -9.19 -2.14 9.64
CA THR A 223 -9.98 -1.97 10.88
C THR A 223 -9.88 -0.55 11.43
N SER A 224 -8.67 0.01 11.45
CA SER A 224 -8.44 1.40 11.90
C SER A 224 -9.20 2.40 11.00
N LEU A 225 -9.14 2.20 9.69
CA LEU A 225 -9.88 3.03 8.75
C LEU A 225 -11.39 2.85 8.87
N ALA A 226 -11.90 1.63 9.01
CA ALA A 226 -13.32 1.40 9.26
C ALA A 226 -13.79 2.19 10.51
N LYS A 227 -13.03 2.14 11.61
CA LYS A 227 -13.31 2.95 12.81
C LYS A 227 -13.35 4.46 12.52
N LEU A 228 -12.42 4.98 11.71
CA LEU A 228 -12.39 6.39 11.30
C LEU A 228 -13.67 6.84 10.58
N TRP A 229 -14.26 5.96 9.77
CA TRP A 229 -15.47 6.24 8.99
C TRP A 229 -16.78 5.87 9.73
N MET A 230 -16.69 5.36 10.96
CA MET A 230 -17.83 4.86 11.75
C MET A 230 -18.66 5.96 12.45
N ARG A 231 -18.42 7.26 12.24
CA ARG A 231 -19.12 8.32 13.02
C ARG A 231 -20.52 8.69 12.48
N PRO A 232 -21.51 8.94 13.37
CA PRO A 232 -22.90 9.22 13.01
C PRO A 232 -23.23 10.71 12.79
N ASP A 233 -22.35 11.64 13.19
CA ASP A 233 -22.68 13.06 13.07
C ASP A 233 -22.44 13.57 11.65
N THR A 234 -23.56 13.64 10.94
CA THR A 234 -23.78 14.37 9.69
C THR A 234 -22.83 14.03 8.56
N ALA A 235 -23.02 12.91 7.86
CA ALA A 235 -22.61 12.83 6.45
C ALA A 235 -23.28 11.66 5.73
N GLY A 236 -23.67 11.93 4.48
CA GLY A 236 -24.55 11.10 3.65
C GLY A 236 -23.98 9.76 3.18
N GLU A 237 -24.62 9.20 2.15
CA GLU A 237 -24.39 7.86 1.58
C GLU A 237 -22.90 7.50 1.41
N THR A 238 -22.05 8.46 1.04
CA THR A 238 -20.60 8.30 0.83
C THR A 238 -19.82 7.82 2.06
N MET A 239 -20.18 8.24 3.28
CA MET A 239 -19.48 7.81 4.51
C MET A 239 -19.80 6.36 4.86
N SER A 240 -21.07 5.98 4.68
CA SER A 240 -21.51 4.60 4.87
C SER A 240 -20.82 3.66 3.89
N LEU A 241 -20.61 4.10 2.64
CA LEU A 241 -19.88 3.32 1.63
C LEU A 241 -18.40 3.12 2.01
N ARG A 242 -17.69 4.17 2.45
CA ARG A 242 -16.28 4.05 2.87
C ARG A 242 -16.11 3.13 4.07
N PHE A 243 -17.00 3.22 5.06
CA PHE A 243 -17.01 2.29 6.19
C PHE A 243 -17.13 0.84 5.73
N GLN A 244 -18.14 0.54 4.90
CA GLN A 244 -18.38 -0.83 4.40
C GLN A 244 -17.19 -1.34 3.58
N LEU A 245 -16.65 -0.51 2.69
CA LEU A 245 -15.48 -0.86 1.88
C LEU A 245 -14.28 -1.26 2.76
N HIS A 246 -13.96 -0.46 3.78
CA HIS A 246 -12.84 -0.78 4.67
C HIS A 246 -13.13 -1.99 5.55
N LEU A 247 -14.38 -2.20 5.98
CA LEU A 247 -14.75 -3.39 6.73
C LEU A 247 -14.59 -4.66 5.88
N ASP A 248 -15.08 -4.66 4.64
CA ASP A 248 -14.94 -5.79 3.72
C ASP A 248 -13.46 -6.11 3.45
N GLN A 249 -12.64 -5.10 3.19
CA GLN A 249 -11.20 -5.29 3.01
C GLN A 249 -10.52 -5.85 4.27
N SER A 250 -10.93 -5.40 5.45
CA SER A 250 -10.43 -5.95 6.72
C SER A 250 -10.75 -7.44 6.86
N LEU A 251 -11.99 -7.84 6.57
CA LEU A 251 -12.43 -9.23 6.67
C LEU A 251 -11.78 -10.13 5.62
N ASP A 252 -11.66 -9.66 4.37
CA ASP A 252 -11.00 -10.38 3.29
C ASP A 252 -9.54 -10.69 3.67
N HIS A 253 -8.79 -9.68 4.14
CA HIS A 253 -7.41 -9.87 4.59
C HIS A 253 -7.29 -10.69 5.88
N ALA A 254 -8.29 -10.69 6.76
CA ALA A 254 -8.31 -11.60 7.90
C ALA A 254 -8.46 -13.07 7.46
N GLY A 255 -9.22 -13.32 6.39
CA GLY A 255 -9.37 -14.65 5.78
C GLY A 255 -8.09 -15.16 5.11
N ASP A 256 -7.29 -14.26 4.55
CA ASP A 256 -6.01 -14.57 3.88
C ASP A 256 -4.81 -14.64 4.87
N ALA A 257 -5.06 -14.56 6.18
CA ALA A 257 -4.01 -14.62 7.20
C ALA A 257 -3.41 -16.02 7.36
N LEU A 258 -2.11 -16.07 7.66
CA LEU A 258 -1.36 -17.30 7.83
C LEU A 258 -1.77 -18.01 9.13
N PRO A 259 -1.70 -19.35 9.19
CA PRO A 259 -2.17 -20.11 10.35
C PRO A 259 -1.56 -19.68 11.70
N PHE A 260 -0.31 -19.19 11.70
CA PHE A 260 0.35 -18.76 12.93
C PHE A 260 -0.18 -17.43 13.48
N SER A 261 -0.89 -16.63 12.68
CA SER A 261 -1.51 -15.35 13.09
C SER A 261 -2.98 -15.49 13.51
N ARG A 262 -3.48 -16.73 13.65
CA ARG A 262 -4.89 -16.99 14.01
C ARG A 262 -5.33 -16.30 15.30
N PHE A 263 -4.48 -16.26 16.32
CA PHE A 263 -4.83 -15.60 17.58
C PHE A 263 -5.05 -14.09 17.38
N ASP A 264 -4.15 -13.45 16.65
CA ASP A 264 -4.24 -12.02 16.31
C ASP A 264 -5.49 -11.72 15.48
N VAL A 265 -5.82 -12.59 14.52
CA VAL A 265 -7.07 -12.52 13.74
C VAL A 265 -8.29 -12.54 14.65
N VAL A 266 -8.39 -13.54 15.53
CA VAL A 266 -9.52 -13.67 16.46
C VAL A 266 -9.64 -12.44 17.34
N GLN A 267 -8.52 -11.96 17.88
CA GLN A 267 -8.50 -10.76 18.72
C GLN A 267 -8.99 -9.52 17.97
N LEU A 268 -8.56 -9.33 16.72
CA LEU A 268 -8.98 -8.21 15.88
C LEU A 268 -10.47 -8.28 15.54
N LEU A 269 -10.97 -9.46 15.17
CA LEU A 269 -12.38 -9.68 14.82
C LEU A 269 -13.31 -9.54 16.02
N ASP A 270 -12.89 -9.98 17.20
CA ASP A 270 -13.62 -9.75 18.45
C ASP A 270 -13.74 -8.26 18.77
N HIS A 271 -12.66 -7.50 18.57
CA HIS A 271 -12.69 -6.05 18.73
C HIS A 271 -13.65 -5.39 17.74
N LEU A 272 -13.57 -5.75 16.45
CA LEU A 272 -14.50 -5.24 15.43
C LEU A 272 -15.96 -5.51 15.79
N ARG A 273 -16.27 -6.74 16.24
CA ARG A 273 -17.62 -7.12 16.67
C ARG A 273 -18.10 -6.27 17.84
N GLN A 274 -17.27 -6.06 18.87
CA GLN A 274 -17.63 -5.25 20.04
C GLN A 274 -17.83 -3.76 19.69
N THR A 275 -16.94 -3.20 18.88
CA THR A 275 -17.02 -1.83 18.38
C THR A 275 -18.27 -1.62 17.52
N TYR A 276 -18.68 -2.62 16.73
CA TYR A 276 -19.90 -2.54 15.93
C TYR A 276 -21.19 -2.76 16.75
N ALA A 277 -21.19 -3.72 17.68
CA ALA A 277 -22.34 -3.98 18.54
C ALA A 277 -22.69 -2.75 19.40
N SER A 278 -21.68 -2.08 19.96
CA SER A 278 -21.86 -0.83 20.69
C SER A 278 -22.41 0.28 19.79
N PHE A 279 -22.04 0.33 18.50
CA PHE A 279 -22.57 1.27 17.53
C PHE A 279 -24.05 1.00 17.15
N CYS A 280 -24.43 -0.26 16.89
CA CYS A 280 -25.83 -0.63 16.64
C CYS A 280 -26.72 -0.27 17.83
N HIS A 281 -26.24 -0.55 19.04
CA HIS A 281 -26.93 -0.16 20.28
C HIS A 281 -27.02 1.37 20.44
N TYR A 282 -25.98 2.11 20.02
CA TYR A 282 -25.95 3.57 20.02
C TYR A 282 -26.96 4.17 19.02
N LYS A 283 -27.05 3.67 17.78
CA LYS A 283 -28.08 4.09 16.80
C LYS A 283 -29.51 3.84 17.31
N HIS A 284 -29.76 2.71 17.95
CA HIS A 284 -31.06 2.43 18.59
C HIS A 284 -31.37 3.38 19.76
N LYS A 285 -30.36 3.79 20.53
CA LYS A 285 -30.52 4.81 21.60
C LYS A 285 -30.77 6.21 21.05
N ILE A 286 -30.10 6.61 19.96
CA ILE A 286 -30.34 7.92 19.31
C ILE A 286 -31.75 8.00 18.72
N ASN A 287 -32.25 6.94 18.09
CA ASN A 287 -33.61 6.90 17.55
C ASN A 287 -34.72 6.85 18.61
N ARG A 288 -34.38 6.71 19.90
CA ARG A 288 -35.33 6.87 21.02
C ARG A 288 -35.49 8.31 21.53
N PHE A 289 -34.71 9.28 21.02
CA PHE A 289 -34.75 10.67 21.48
C PHE A 289 -35.19 11.71 20.44
N ARG A 290 -36.03 11.30 19.47
CA ARG A 290 -36.81 12.23 18.65
C ARG A 290 -38.25 11.74 18.51
N TYR A 291 -39.08 11.96 19.52
CA TYR A 291 -40.51 12.18 19.35
C TYR A 291 -41.03 12.94 20.58
N VAL A 292 -41.13 14.26 20.45
CA VAL A 292 -41.89 15.12 21.36
C VAL A 292 -42.99 15.76 20.51
N HIS A 293 -44.23 15.45 20.90
CA HIS A 293 -45.53 16.00 20.49
C HIS A 293 -46.28 15.35 19.30
N GLY A 294 -47.44 14.79 19.65
CA GLY A 294 -48.68 15.14 18.96
C GLY A 294 -49.27 14.13 17.98
N ALA A 295 -49.86 13.06 18.52
CA ALA A 295 -51.01 12.28 18.01
C ALA A 295 -51.41 12.35 16.51
N SER A 296 -51.34 11.21 15.80
CA SER A 296 -52.55 10.54 15.27
C SER A 296 -52.29 9.12 14.71
N LYS A 297 -53.08 8.18 15.24
CA LYS A 297 -53.74 7.03 14.59
C LYS A 297 -52.96 5.77 14.14
N ASN A 298 -53.09 4.76 15.02
CA ASN A 298 -53.86 3.51 14.86
C ASN A 298 -53.27 2.26 14.16
N LYS A 299 -53.30 1.18 14.96
CA LYS A 299 -53.25 -0.28 14.66
C LYS A 299 -51.85 -0.79 14.25
N LEU A 300 -51.24 -1.79 14.86
CA LEU A 300 -51.76 -2.93 15.63
C LEU A 300 -50.91 -3.17 16.89
N ILE A 301 -51.58 -3.58 17.96
CA ILE A 301 -51.00 -4.14 19.17
C ILE A 301 -51.36 -5.63 19.19
N ASP A 302 -50.37 -6.44 19.54
CA ASP A 302 -50.41 -7.79 20.11
C ASP A 302 -50.90 -8.96 19.24
N ILE A 303 -49.93 -9.74 18.75
CA ILE A 303 -49.62 -11.13 19.19
C ILE A 303 -48.81 -11.78 18.06
N GLU A 304 -47.50 -11.91 18.27
CA GLU A 304 -46.72 -13.13 17.97
C GLU A 304 -45.23 -12.87 18.26
N MET A 305 -44.92 -12.92 19.57
CA MET A 305 -43.59 -13.25 20.08
C MET A 305 -43.27 -14.76 19.93
N ASP A 306 -44.00 -15.52 19.11
CA ASP A 306 -43.86 -16.97 19.01
C ASP A 306 -43.29 -17.49 17.68
N ASN A 307 -42.99 -16.64 16.69
CA ASN A 307 -42.31 -17.05 15.44
C ASN A 307 -40.80 -16.80 15.46
N TYR A 308 -40.17 -17.08 16.61
CA TYR A 308 -38.74 -17.36 16.73
C TYR A 308 -38.45 -18.79 16.21
N ARG A 309 -38.77 -19.08 14.95
CA ARG A 309 -38.29 -20.22 14.14
C ARG A 309 -39.04 -20.23 12.80
N SER A 310 -38.27 -20.21 11.72
CA SER A 310 -38.67 -20.49 10.33
C SER A 310 -39.13 -19.29 9.48
N ASP A 311 -38.19 -18.52 8.92
CA ASP A 311 -38.21 -18.20 7.48
C ASP A 311 -36.80 -17.74 7.02
N PRO A 312 -36.24 -18.31 5.94
CA PRO A 312 -34.93 -17.97 5.39
C PRO A 312 -35.09 -17.02 4.21
N ASN A 313 -34.85 -15.72 4.40
CA ASN A 313 -34.17 -14.82 3.45
C ASN A 313 -34.36 -13.35 3.86
N GLU A 314 -33.22 -12.65 3.90
CA GLU A 314 -33.05 -11.21 3.68
C GLU A 314 -33.81 -10.30 4.65
N GLU A 315 -33.22 -9.83 5.75
CA GLU A 315 -32.30 -8.69 5.77
C GLU A 315 -31.21 -8.87 6.84
N ASN A 316 -30.24 -9.76 6.57
CA ASN A 316 -29.07 -10.00 7.42
C ASN A 316 -27.80 -10.17 6.58
N PHE A 317 -27.55 -9.23 5.67
CA PHE A 317 -26.35 -9.23 4.83
C PHE A 317 -25.24 -8.35 5.42
N SER A 318 -24.75 -8.77 6.60
CA SER A 318 -23.42 -8.42 7.14
C SER A 318 -23.02 -9.27 8.37
N ALA A 319 -23.92 -10.12 8.89
CA ALA A 319 -23.61 -11.10 9.92
C ALA A 319 -23.06 -12.44 9.37
N TRP A 320 -23.17 -12.71 8.06
CA TRP A 320 -22.77 -14.00 7.46
C TRP A 320 -21.30 -14.07 6.99
N ARG A 321 -20.63 -12.95 6.67
CA ARG A 321 -19.18 -12.97 6.36
C ARG A 321 -18.30 -13.18 7.60
N LEU A 322 -18.83 -12.90 8.80
CA LEU A 322 -18.16 -13.23 10.07
C LEU A 322 -18.16 -14.74 10.36
N CYS A 323 -19.11 -15.52 9.82
CA CYS A 323 -19.11 -16.98 9.95
C CYS A 323 -18.17 -17.68 8.95
N PHE A 324 -17.95 -17.11 7.77
CA PHE A 324 -17.15 -17.77 6.72
C PHE A 324 -15.63 -17.78 6.99
N VAL A 325 -15.11 -16.81 7.76
CA VAL A 325 -13.69 -16.77 8.18
C VAL A 325 -13.42 -17.69 9.39
N LEU A 326 -14.46 -18.05 10.16
CA LEU A 326 -14.33 -18.92 11.34
C LEU A 326 -14.45 -20.42 11.02
N GLU A 327 -15.08 -20.81 9.91
CA GLU A 327 -15.19 -22.23 9.53
C GLU A 327 -13.92 -22.78 8.83
N ASN A 328 -13.17 -21.96 8.08
CA ASN A 328 -11.96 -22.45 7.38
C ASN A 328 -10.69 -22.50 8.23
N THR A 329 -10.64 -21.86 9.41
CA THR A 329 -9.48 -21.96 10.29
C THR A 329 -9.54 -23.19 11.21
N LEU A 330 -10.68 -23.85 11.42
CA LEU A 330 -10.77 -24.95 12.40
C LEU A 330 -10.65 -26.38 11.83
N GLU A 331 -10.51 -26.56 10.51
CA GLU A 331 -10.48 -27.90 9.88
C GLU A 331 -9.09 -28.47 9.49
N GLN A 332 -7.98 -27.89 9.95
CA GLN A 332 -6.65 -28.54 9.84
C GLN A 332 -6.19 -29.13 11.18
N ARG A 333 -6.84 -30.23 11.59
CA ARG A 333 -6.34 -31.18 12.59
C ARG A 333 -6.32 -32.59 12.04
#